data_AF-A0A3C1X6B4-F1
#
_entry.id   AF-A0A3C1X6B4-F1
#
_cell.length_a   1.000
_cell.length_b   1.000
_cell.length_c   1.000
_cell.angle_alpha   90.00
_cell.angle_beta   90.00
_cell.angle_gamma   90.00
#
_symmetry.space_group_name_H-M   'P 1'
#
loop_
_entity.id
_entity.type
_entity.pdbx_description
1 polymer ?
#
loop_
_entity_poly.entity_id
_entity_poly.type
_entity_poly.pdbx_seq_one_letter_code
_entity_poly.pdbx_strand_id
1 'polypeptide(L)' 'MFLVDSGKFATDPDGVINDIMNVLKRAGAEVVAHRPWADGKLAYEINGMKKGLHYI' A
#
# COMPACT_ATOMS: atom_id res chain seq x y z
N MET A 1 -0.30 -5.58 -6.55
CA MET A 1 0.46 -4.35 -6.25
C MET A 1 -0.53 -3.26 -5.92
N PHE A 2 -0.36 -2.62 -4.76
CA PHE A 2 -1.21 -1.54 -4.27
C PHE A 2 -0.39 -0.25 -4.18
N LEU A 3 -1.00 0.87 -4.53
CA LEU A 3 -0.44 2.19 -4.24
C LEU A 3 -1.10 2.69 -2.95
N VAL A 4 -0.29 2.96 -1.93
CA VAL A 4 -0.76 3.49 -0.66
C VAL A 4 -0.21 4.89 -0.43
N ASP A 5 -0.97 5.68 0.34
CA ASP A 5 -0.53 7.00 0.77
C ASP A 5 0.74 6.86 1.64
N SER A 6 1.80 7.51 1.19
CA SER A 6 3.13 7.49 1.83
C SER A 6 3.07 8.04 3.27
N GLY A 7 2.29 9.10 3.51
CA GLY A 7 2.13 9.71 4.83
C GLY A 7 1.30 8.85 5.77
N LYS A 8 0.22 8.25 5.27
CA LYS A 8 -0.60 7.31 6.06
C LYS A 8 0.20 6.07 6.44
N PHE A 9 0.93 5.49 5.50
CA PHE A 9 1.78 4.33 5.76
C PHE A 9 2.92 4.66 6.74
N ALA A 10 3.52 5.85 6.65
CA ALA A 10 4.55 6.27 7.61
C ALA A 10 4.02 6.45 9.05
N THR A 11 2.73 6.76 9.20
CA THR A 11 2.08 6.99 10.49
C THR A 11 1.57 5.70 11.12
N ASP A 12 0.94 4.83 10.32
CA ASP A 12 0.40 3.54 10.75
C ASP A 12 0.61 2.47 9.66
N PRO A 13 1.82 1.88 9.60
CA PRO A 13 2.12 0.82 8.63
C PRO A 13 1.23 -0.41 8.82
N ASP A 14 1.04 -0.84 10.07
CA ASP A 14 0.33 -2.07 10.40
C ASP A 14 -1.16 -1.97 10.07
N GLY A 15 -1.80 -0.83 10.33
CA GLY A 15 -3.20 -0.59 9.95
C GLY A 15 -3.41 -0.68 8.44
N VAL A 16 -2.54 -0.02 7.66
CA VAL A 16 -2.61 -0.06 6.19
C VAL A 16 -2.38 -1.48 5.65
N ILE A 17 -1.43 -2.22 6.23
CA ILE A 17 -1.17 -3.61 5.84
C ILE A 17 -2.37 -4.50 6.18
N ASN A 18 -2.92 -4.37 7.39
CA ASN A 18 -4.09 -5.14 7.82
C ASN A 18 -5.30 -4.89 6.93
N ASP A 19 -5.53 -3.65 6.49
CA ASP A 19 -6.60 -3.34 5.54
C ASP A 19 -6.44 -4.12 4.23
N ILE A 20 -5.22 -4.14 3.66
CA ILE A 20 -4.91 -4.89 2.43
C ILE A 20 -5.10 -6.40 2.65
N MET A 21 -4.56 -6.92 3.75
CA MET A 21 -4.65 -8.35 4.09
C MET A 21 -6.09 -8.80 4.32
N ASN A 22 -6.90 -7.97 4.98
CA ASN A 22 -8.30 -8.25 5.22
C ASN A 22 -9.09 -8.37 3.90
N VAL A 23 -8.79 -7.51 2.91
CA VAL A 23 -9.42 -7.60 1.58
C VAL A 23 -9.02 -8.90 0.87
N LEU A 24 -7.73 -9.24 0.86
CA LEU A 24 -7.23 -10.47 0.24
C LEU A 24 -7.80 -11.72 0.92
N LYS A 25 -7.84 -11.74 2.26
CA LYS A 25 -8.43 -12.84 3.04
C LYS A 25 -9.92 -13.01 2.78
N ARG A 26 -10.68 -11.91 2.67
CA ARG A 26 -12.11 -11.96 2.29
C ARG A 26 -12.33 -12.49 0.89
N ALA A 27 -11.40 -12.24 -0.02
CA ALA A 27 -11.42 -12.81 -1.36
C ALA A 27 -10.99 -14.30 -1.39
N GLY A 28 -10.61 -14.89 -0.25
CA GLY A 28 -10.11 -16.27 -0.17
C GLY A 28 -8.70 -16.45 -0.74
N ALA A 29 -7.93 -15.38 -0.86
CA ALA A 29 -6.57 -15.44 -1.40
C ALA A 29 -5.56 -15.97 -0.38
N GLU A 30 -4.62 -16.79 -0.85
CA GLU A 30 -3.43 -17.20 -0.11
C GLU A 30 -2.30 -16.19 -0.34
N VAL A 31 -1.80 -15.57 0.72
CA VAL A 31 -0.72 -14.59 0.64
C VAL A 31 0.62 -15.31 0.83
N VAL A 32 1.36 -15.49 -0.28
CA VAL A 32 2.66 -16.18 -0.27
C VAL A 32 3.79 -15.28 0.26
N ALA A 33 3.74 -13.99 -0.07
CA ALA A 33 4.67 -12.98 0.42
C ALA A 33 4.05 -11.59 0.25
N HIS A 34 4.44 -10.66 1.11
CA HIS A 34 4.07 -9.26 0.98
C HIS A 34 5.19 -8.37 1.55
N ARG A 35 5.42 -7.20 0.95
CA ARG A 35 6.39 -6.23 1.47
C ARG A 35 6.18 -4.83 0.91
N PRO A 36 6.54 -3.78 1.66
CA PRO A 36 6.75 -2.46 1.05
C PRO A 36 7.87 -2.56 0.02
N TRP A 37 7.66 -1.99 -1.17
CA TRP A 37 8.65 -2.05 -2.25
C TRP A 37 9.38 -0.74 -2.45
N ALA A 38 8.66 0.33 -2.79
CA ALA A 38 9.28 1.61 -3.14
C ALA A 38 8.41 2.79 -2.75
N ASP A 39 8.96 3.68 -1.92
CA ASP A 39 8.34 4.96 -1.56
C ASP A 39 8.99 6.08 -2.38
N GLY A 40 8.20 6.81 -3.16
CA GLY A 40 8.80 7.76 -4.11
C GLY A 40 7.82 8.65 -4.87
N LYS A 41 8.40 9.54 -5.67
CA LYS A 41 7.66 10.48 -6.50
C LYS A 41 6.90 9.72 -7.59
N LEU A 42 5.63 10.06 -7.75
CA LEU A 42 4.78 9.50 -8.81
C LEU A 42 5.08 10.19 -10.14
N ALA A 43 4.89 9.45 -11.26
CA ALA A 43 5.08 10.00 -12.60
C ALA A 43 4.12 11.16 -12.91
N TYR A 44 2.94 11.14 -12.27
CA TYR A 44 1.94 12.19 -12.31
C TYR A 44 1.18 12.22 -10.98
N GLU A 45 0.44 13.31 -10.77
CA GLU A 45 -0.33 13.51 -9.54
C GLU A 45 -1.58 12.62 -9.52
N ILE A 46 -1.82 11.93 -8.41
CA ILE A 46 -3.01 11.10 -8.20
C ILE A 46 -3.75 11.66 -6.99
N ASN A 47 -4.96 12.18 -7.18
CA ASN A 47 -5.78 12.77 -6.11
C ASN A 47 -5.03 13.81 -5.25
N GLY A 48 -4.26 14.72 -5.86
CA GLY A 48 -3.47 15.70 -5.10
C GLY A 48 -2.09 15.20 -4.64
N MET A 49 -1.84 13.89 -4.71
CA MET A 49 -0.62 13.28 -4.19
C MET A 49 0.46 13.17 -5.26
N LYS A 50 1.65 13.70 -4.97
CA LYS A 50 2.85 13.63 -5.83
C LYS A 50 3.81 12.52 -5.42
N LYS A 51 3.54 11.86 -4.29
CA LYS A 51 4.36 10.79 -3.71
C LYS A 51 3.43 9.67 -3.24
N GLY A 52 3.88 8.42 -3.37
CA GLY A 52 3.15 7.26 -2.86
C GLY A 52 4.09 6.08 -2.62
N LEU A 53 3.64 5.16 -1.78
CA LEU A 53 4.35 3.91 -1.51
C LEU A 53 3.73 2.79 -2.34
N HIS A 54 4.58 2.11 -3.10
CA HIS A 54 4.22 0.89 -3.80
C HIS A 54 4.36 -0.29 -2.85
N TYR A 55 3.26 -1.01 -2.68
CA TYR A 55 3.16 -2.19 -1.85
C TYR A 55 2.93 -3.44 -2.72
N ILE A 56 3.71 -4.49 -2.48
CA ILE A 56 3.61 -5.75 -3.23
C ILE A 56 3.16 -6.89 -2.33
#